data_AF-A0AAU8MZH6-F1
#
_entry.id   AF-A0AAU8MZH6-F1
#
_cell.length_a   1.000
_cell.length_b   1.000
_cell.length_c   1.000
_cell.angle_alpha   90.00
_cell.angle_beta   90.00
_cell.angle_gamma   90.00
#
_symmetry.space_group_name_H-M   'P 1'
#
loop_
_entity.id
_entity.type
_entity.pdbx_description
1 polymer ?
#
loop_
_entity_poly.entity_id
_entity_poly.type
_entity_poly.pdbx_seq_one_letter_code
_entity_poly.pdbx_strand_id
1 'polypeptide(L)'
;MSWFDDSEALRGIEEPRSPSGAAAFLAAVTSAFDGSDPTDPGSREELRHSGLGDALAAADRGALVALAEDPRLSRDEIETAISHCIGIRRAVGASEAPTRYARIEMCAALGQRAEALSELREARLFSMGDIDPRATLAAATFNDDFSGVIRTASSATLRKIADPSAAAEGLSSCLLPYLAQDRRVEGEDALATLDTFETPGWQRLRVLGRRLEYMALAGQWERAMAVMRHTGLKDGSQSTAWTLMNTAACMALVLREAVRAGYGQNALGAAVQLRSELGPELALTGWDTVAHAYDMATTFARVLARAFDERNGGNGVSERIETRMAAEASSLRNRSYGTMTGGFGMQAETAANRAALIQETQELLVLARGYGLGAVRERAMRTAEMVSDSLAAGIDETQLEVVIELRVVFARLLLALGATERAEGEALRTAELCLSQGWQEIACASYVTAGRAASERHEASAASEYASRVGAILCDWGTSRMSERLTVLVEAIGDHASSALLLTDLAERTSRNVEEDSTLAAPTRETCRKARSELGKVGRAPEGVEARLSAVEERIAPYGRGRGGRHRAAGSAATDDSPA
;
A
#
# COMPACT_ATOMS: atom_id res chain seq x y z
N MET A 1 7.90 22.62 18.07
CA MET A 1 9.01 23.27 17.34
C MET A 1 8.43 23.89 16.08
N SER A 2 9.19 24.61 15.24
CA SER A 2 8.66 24.96 13.92
C SER A 2 8.76 23.75 12.98
N TRP A 3 7.88 23.62 11.99
CA TRP A 3 7.96 22.51 11.02
C TRP A 3 9.26 22.49 10.20
N PHE A 4 9.95 23.63 10.09
CA PHE A 4 11.29 23.68 9.52
C PHE A 4 12.30 22.95 10.41
N ASP A 5 12.23 23.15 11.72
CA ASP A 5 13.11 22.47 12.68
C ASP A 5 12.82 20.95 12.70
N ASP A 6 11.54 20.56 12.65
CA ASP A 6 11.14 19.14 12.59
C ASP A 6 11.58 18.49 11.26
N SER A 7 11.53 19.22 10.14
CA SER A 7 12.04 18.79 8.83
C SER A 7 13.56 18.59 8.85
N GLU A 8 14.32 19.53 9.43
CA GLU A 8 15.77 19.36 9.60
C GLU A 8 16.10 18.19 10.54
N ALA A 9 15.36 18.03 11.63
CA ALA A 9 15.53 16.91 12.56
C ALA A 9 15.32 15.57 11.85
N LEU A 10 14.27 15.44 11.03
CA LEU A 10 14.01 14.22 10.24
C LEU A 10 15.09 13.96 9.19
N ARG A 11 15.58 15.00 8.49
CA ARG A 11 16.68 14.87 7.51
C ARG A 11 18.01 14.47 8.17
N GLY A 12 18.21 14.82 9.43
CA GLY A 12 19.38 14.42 10.22
C GLY A 12 19.38 12.95 10.64
N ILE A 13 18.28 12.20 10.42
CA ILE A 13 18.20 10.78 10.78
C ILE A 13 18.87 9.94 9.69
N GLU A 14 20.14 9.58 9.91
CA GLU A 14 20.88 8.68 9.01
C GLU A 14 20.41 7.23 9.12
N GLU A 15 20.04 6.77 10.32
CA GLU A 15 19.63 5.39 10.59
C GLU A 15 18.23 5.30 11.24
N PRO A 16 17.14 5.37 10.46
CA PRO A 16 15.77 5.34 11.00
C PRO A 16 15.43 4.06 11.77
N ARG A 17 16.11 2.95 11.47
CA ARG A 17 15.90 1.65 12.14
C ARG A 17 16.65 1.52 13.47
N SER A 18 17.51 2.46 13.83
CA SER A 18 18.21 2.49 15.11
C SER A 18 17.29 3.00 16.24
N PRO A 19 17.51 2.61 17.51
CA PRO A 19 16.74 3.15 18.64
C PRO A 19 16.78 4.68 18.74
N SER A 20 17.97 5.29 18.52
CA SER A 20 18.13 6.75 18.54
C SER A 20 17.41 7.43 17.38
N GLY A 21 17.48 6.86 16.17
CA GLY A 21 16.77 7.38 15.00
C GLY A 21 15.26 7.30 15.17
N ALA A 22 14.74 6.19 15.71
CA ALA A 22 13.32 6.03 15.99
C ALA A 22 12.83 7.01 17.06
N ALA A 23 13.61 7.25 18.13
CA ALA A 23 13.26 8.23 19.16
C ALA A 23 13.24 9.67 18.62
N ALA A 24 14.24 10.04 17.82
CA ALA A 24 14.28 11.35 17.15
C ALA A 24 13.10 11.54 16.19
N PHE A 25 12.78 10.49 15.43
CA PHE A 25 11.61 10.46 14.55
C PHE A 25 10.30 10.67 15.33
N LEU A 26 10.09 9.92 16.41
CA LEU A 26 8.88 10.04 17.22
C LEU A 26 8.73 11.45 17.80
N ALA A 27 9.83 12.05 18.28
CA ALA A 27 9.83 13.42 18.79
C ALA A 27 9.42 14.44 17.71
N ALA A 28 10.00 14.35 16.51
CA ALA A 28 9.69 15.26 15.40
C ALA A 28 8.23 15.10 14.93
N VAL A 29 7.76 13.86 14.75
CA VAL A 29 6.39 13.59 14.29
C VAL A 29 5.35 13.96 15.34
N THR A 30 5.66 13.85 16.62
CA THR A 30 4.75 14.29 17.70
C THR A 30 4.74 15.81 17.84
N SER A 31 5.90 16.47 17.74
CA SER A 31 6.03 17.93 17.76
C SER A 31 5.29 18.61 16.60
N ALA A 32 5.23 17.96 15.44
CA ALA A 32 4.57 18.51 14.26
C ALA A 32 3.03 18.62 14.40
N PHE A 33 2.42 17.93 15.38
CA PHE A 33 0.97 17.89 15.59
C PHE A 33 0.57 18.63 16.87
N ASP A 34 0.01 19.83 16.70
CA ASP A 34 -0.54 20.66 17.80
C ASP A 34 -2.07 20.53 17.97
N GLY A 35 -2.74 19.71 17.14
CA GLY A 35 -4.19 19.59 17.05
C GLY A 35 -4.81 18.44 17.86
N SER A 36 -6.15 18.46 18.03
CA SER A 36 -6.89 17.36 18.65
C SER A 36 -7.20 16.19 17.71
N ASP A 37 -7.00 16.37 16.39
CA ASP A 37 -7.13 15.32 15.38
C ASP A 37 -5.72 14.81 14.96
N PRO A 38 -5.39 13.53 15.21
CA PRO A 38 -4.09 12.96 14.85
C PRO A 38 -3.92 12.73 13.34
N THR A 39 -4.88 13.12 12.51
CA THR A 39 -4.80 12.97 11.05
C THR A 39 -4.81 14.31 10.31
N ASP A 40 -5.02 15.42 11.01
CA ASP A 40 -5.00 16.76 10.44
C ASP A 40 -3.77 17.54 10.91
N PRO A 41 -2.71 17.65 10.09
CA PRO A 41 -1.55 18.45 10.43
C PRO A 41 -1.81 19.96 10.34
N GLY A 42 -3.01 20.43 9.95
CA GLY A 42 -3.31 21.86 9.86
C GLY A 42 -2.94 22.48 8.49
N SER A 43 -2.18 23.58 8.49
CA SER A 43 -1.93 24.39 7.28
C SER A 43 -1.15 23.64 6.19
N ARG A 44 -1.86 23.14 5.17
CA ARG A 44 -1.27 22.33 4.07
C ARG A 44 -0.24 23.09 3.23
N GLU A 45 -0.35 24.40 3.10
CA GLU A 45 0.60 25.22 2.33
C GLU A 45 1.92 25.40 3.08
N GLU A 46 1.85 25.70 4.38
CA GLU A 46 3.05 25.80 5.25
C GLU A 46 3.76 24.45 5.37
N LEU A 47 3.00 23.35 5.41
CA LEU A 47 3.54 21.99 5.49
C LEU A 47 4.35 21.66 4.24
N ARG A 48 3.80 21.97 3.06
CA ARG A 48 4.51 21.83 1.78
C ARG A 48 5.76 22.71 1.72
N HIS A 49 5.69 23.94 2.22
CA HIS A 49 6.81 24.87 2.17
C HIS A 49 7.97 24.49 3.13
N SER A 50 7.66 23.82 4.24
CA SER A 50 8.67 23.35 5.21
C SER A 50 9.52 22.16 4.72
N GLY A 51 9.04 21.43 3.71
CA GLY A 51 9.66 20.18 3.24
C GLY A 51 9.58 19.02 4.24
N LEU A 52 8.75 19.15 5.28
CA LEU A 52 8.53 18.12 6.31
C LEU A 52 8.00 16.81 5.70
N GLY A 53 7.09 16.89 4.74
CA GLY A 53 6.53 15.71 4.07
C GLY A 53 7.57 14.86 3.35
N ASP A 54 8.52 15.50 2.65
CA ASP A 54 9.61 14.80 1.95
C ASP A 54 10.60 14.17 2.94
N ALA A 55 10.93 14.91 4.01
CA ALA A 55 11.80 14.42 5.07
C ALA A 55 11.20 13.20 5.80
N LEU A 56 9.91 13.29 6.13
CA LEU A 56 9.14 12.18 6.71
C LEU A 56 9.13 10.97 5.77
N ALA A 57 8.88 11.19 4.48
CA ALA A 57 8.74 10.11 3.51
C ALA A 57 10.01 9.27 3.34
N ALA A 58 11.18 9.83 3.65
CA ALA A 58 12.46 9.12 3.62
C ALA A 58 12.71 8.23 4.85
N ALA A 59 12.13 8.56 6.02
CA ALA A 59 12.45 7.93 7.30
C ALA A 59 11.34 7.05 7.88
N ASP A 60 10.07 7.37 7.59
CA ASP A 60 8.92 6.86 8.35
C ASP A 60 8.78 5.34 8.38
N ARG A 61 8.90 4.65 7.23
CA ARG A 61 8.76 3.20 7.18
C ARG A 61 9.77 2.52 8.08
N GLY A 62 11.03 2.97 8.06
CA GLY A 62 12.07 2.41 8.91
C GLY A 62 11.84 2.71 10.39
N ALA A 63 11.54 3.97 10.69
CA ALA A 63 11.34 4.43 12.06
C ALA A 63 10.12 3.79 12.72
N LEU A 64 8.97 3.72 12.04
CA LEU A 64 7.74 3.09 12.56
C LEU A 64 7.99 1.62 12.96
N VAL A 65 8.74 0.86 12.14
CA VAL A 65 9.10 -0.52 12.47
C VAL A 65 10.01 -0.58 13.70
N ALA A 66 10.94 0.37 13.85
CA ALA A 66 11.79 0.44 15.03
C ALA A 66 11.01 0.84 16.30
N LEU A 67 9.99 1.69 16.19
CA LEU A 67 9.07 2.00 17.30
C LEU A 67 8.33 0.75 17.77
N ALA A 68 7.81 -0.09 16.85
CA ALA A 68 7.20 -1.36 17.24
C ALA A 68 8.18 -2.36 17.86
N GLU A 69 9.47 -2.23 17.57
CA GLU A 69 10.54 -3.04 18.16
C GLU A 69 11.04 -2.52 19.52
N ASP A 70 10.40 -1.48 20.06
CA ASP A 70 10.56 -1.00 21.43
C ASP A 70 9.31 -1.34 22.27
N PRO A 71 9.39 -2.29 23.22
CA PRO A 71 8.23 -2.67 24.03
C PRO A 71 7.88 -1.64 25.12
N ARG A 72 8.69 -0.58 25.31
CA ARG A 72 8.37 0.52 26.24
C ARG A 72 7.28 1.43 25.68
N LEU A 73 7.18 1.52 24.35
CA LEU A 73 6.15 2.31 23.68
C LEU A 73 4.85 1.53 23.70
N SER A 74 3.78 2.19 24.12
CA SER A 74 2.43 1.62 24.09
C SER A 74 1.93 1.45 22.65
N ARG A 75 0.94 0.57 22.47
CA ARG A 75 0.28 0.40 21.17
C ARG A 75 -0.38 1.69 20.70
N ASP A 76 -0.93 2.47 21.61
CA ASP A 76 -1.62 3.73 21.30
C ASP A 76 -0.64 4.79 20.81
N GLU A 77 0.56 4.89 21.39
CA GLU A 77 1.62 5.79 20.90
C GLU A 77 2.08 5.41 19.49
N ILE A 78 2.25 4.11 19.23
CA ILE A 78 2.62 3.60 17.91
C ILE A 78 1.52 3.93 16.87
N GLU A 79 0.26 3.69 17.22
CA GLU A 79 -0.86 3.96 16.32
C GLU A 79 -1.02 5.47 16.06
N THR A 80 -0.83 6.29 17.09
CA THR A 80 -0.80 7.75 16.97
C THR A 80 0.30 8.21 16.02
N ALA A 81 1.52 7.66 16.14
CA ALA A 81 2.60 7.97 15.22
C ALA A 81 2.30 7.57 13.77
N ILE A 82 1.63 6.43 13.55
CA ILE A 82 1.18 6.03 12.21
C ILE A 82 0.13 7.01 11.67
N SER A 83 -0.86 7.39 12.48
CA SER A 83 -1.89 8.37 12.09
C SER A 83 -1.28 9.71 11.72
N HIS A 84 -0.31 10.19 12.50
CA HIS A 84 0.44 11.41 12.19
C HIS A 84 1.15 11.31 10.83
N CYS A 85 1.83 10.18 10.56
CA CYS A 85 2.48 9.96 9.27
C CYS A 85 1.50 9.95 8.09
N ILE A 86 0.34 9.31 8.27
CA ILE A 86 -0.73 9.29 7.26
C ILE A 86 -1.26 10.70 7.02
N GLY A 87 -1.52 11.48 8.09
CA GLY A 87 -1.99 12.85 8.00
C GLY A 87 -1.05 13.77 7.23
N ILE A 88 0.26 13.74 7.56
CA ILE A 88 1.28 14.51 6.85
C ILE A 88 1.35 14.10 5.38
N ARG A 89 1.42 12.78 5.09
CA ARG A 89 1.49 12.27 3.71
C ARG A 89 0.30 12.71 2.88
N ARG A 90 -0.92 12.59 3.41
CA ARG A 90 -2.15 13.09 2.75
C ARG A 90 -2.08 14.59 2.48
N ALA A 91 -1.65 15.37 3.45
CA ALA A 91 -1.60 16.82 3.32
C ALA A 91 -0.62 17.28 2.21
N VAL A 92 0.49 16.56 2.00
CA VAL A 92 1.43 16.84 0.90
C VAL A 92 1.13 16.10 -0.41
N GLY A 93 0.16 15.19 -0.45
CA GLY A 93 -0.12 14.34 -1.62
C GLY A 93 0.92 13.22 -1.84
N ALA A 94 1.59 12.78 -0.78
CA ALA A 94 2.54 11.66 -0.83
C ALA A 94 1.83 10.32 -0.62
N SER A 95 2.38 9.27 -1.22
CA SER A 95 1.80 7.92 -1.14
C SER A 95 1.70 7.40 0.29
N GLU A 96 0.57 6.78 0.64
CA GLU A 96 0.37 6.08 1.92
C GLU A 96 0.95 4.65 1.95
N ALA A 97 1.42 4.12 0.82
CA ALA A 97 1.90 2.73 0.74
C ALA A 97 3.03 2.41 1.75
N PRO A 98 4.04 3.27 1.98
CA PRO A 98 5.11 2.99 2.94
C PRO A 98 4.65 2.77 4.38
N THR A 99 3.63 3.50 4.85
CA THR A 99 3.08 3.32 6.22
C THR A 99 2.31 2.01 6.33
N ARG A 100 1.62 1.58 5.27
CA ARG A 100 0.99 0.25 5.19
C ARG A 100 2.03 -0.87 5.19
N TYR A 101 3.12 -0.70 4.45
CA TYR A 101 4.24 -1.66 4.48
C TYR A 101 4.90 -1.74 5.86
N ALA A 102 5.02 -0.61 6.56
CA ALA A 102 5.50 -0.59 7.94
C ALA A 102 4.60 -1.43 8.86
N ARG A 103 3.26 -1.29 8.78
CA ARG A 103 2.33 -2.12 9.57
C ARG A 103 2.59 -3.62 9.43
N ILE A 104 2.80 -4.09 8.20
CA ILE A 104 3.14 -5.50 7.93
C ILE A 104 4.46 -5.90 8.60
N GLU A 105 5.49 -5.06 8.48
CA GLU A 105 6.80 -5.31 9.10
C GLU A 105 6.74 -5.27 10.64
N MET A 106 5.82 -4.50 11.22
CA MET A 106 5.60 -4.36 12.66
C MET A 106 4.87 -5.56 13.27
N CYS A 107 4.05 -6.28 12.52
CA CYS A 107 3.24 -7.41 13.02
C CYS A 107 4.06 -8.45 13.79
N ALA A 108 5.33 -8.64 13.43
CA ALA A 108 6.21 -9.57 14.14
C ALA A 108 6.45 -9.14 15.60
N ALA A 109 6.81 -7.88 15.80
CA ALA A 109 7.04 -7.32 17.12
C ALA A 109 5.73 -7.17 17.91
N LEU A 110 4.61 -6.91 17.23
CA LEU A 110 3.27 -6.83 17.82
C LEU A 110 2.64 -8.20 18.11
N GLY A 111 3.26 -9.31 17.69
CA GLY A 111 2.75 -10.67 17.94
C GLY A 111 1.52 -11.05 17.10
N GLN A 112 1.24 -10.32 16.02
CA GLN A 112 -0.01 -10.42 15.25
C GLN A 112 0.14 -11.27 13.97
N ARG A 113 0.30 -12.59 14.12
CA ARG A 113 0.62 -13.50 13.00
C ARG A 113 -0.42 -13.53 11.89
N ALA A 114 -1.70 -13.63 12.25
CA ALA A 114 -2.79 -13.66 11.29
C ALA A 114 -2.96 -12.31 10.57
N GLU A 115 -2.77 -11.20 11.28
CA GLU A 115 -2.92 -9.86 10.72
C GLU A 115 -1.86 -9.56 9.66
N ALA A 116 -0.62 -10.05 9.80
CA ALA A 116 0.43 -9.82 8.81
C ALA A 116 0.04 -10.23 7.37
N LEU A 117 -0.72 -11.33 7.21
CA LEU A 117 -1.23 -11.75 5.91
C LEU A 117 -2.40 -10.90 5.44
N SER A 118 -3.28 -10.49 6.37
CA SER A 118 -4.40 -9.60 6.07
C SER A 118 -3.92 -8.22 5.60
N GLU A 119 -2.96 -7.64 6.33
CA GLU A 119 -2.32 -6.37 6.00
C GLU A 119 -1.57 -6.44 4.67
N LEU A 120 -0.88 -7.57 4.37
CA LEU A 120 -0.23 -7.76 3.08
C LEU A 120 -1.24 -7.81 1.93
N ARG A 121 -2.38 -8.48 2.13
CA ARG A 121 -3.47 -8.51 1.15
C ARG A 121 -4.05 -7.13 0.92
N GLU A 122 -4.33 -6.40 2.01
CA GLU A 122 -4.81 -5.03 1.91
C GLU A 122 -3.80 -4.15 1.18
N ALA A 123 -2.53 -4.13 1.59
CA ALA A 123 -1.49 -3.31 0.96
C ALA A 123 -1.32 -3.56 -0.54
N ARG A 124 -1.53 -4.80 -1.03
CA ARG A 124 -1.55 -5.10 -2.47
C ARG A 124 -2.61 -4.30 -3.21
N LEU A 125 -3.78 -4.08 -2.63
CA LEU A 125 -4.86 -3.28 -3.22
C LEU A 125 -4.50 -1.79 -3.34
N PHE A 126 -3.59 -1.29 -2.52
CA PHE A 126 -3.14 0.10 -2.55
C PHE A 126 -1.89 0.31 -3.43
N SER A 127 -1.25 -0.78 -3.87
CA SER A 127 -0.11 -0.76 -4.80
C SER A 127 -0.55 -0.97 -6.24
N MET A 128 0.18 -0.40 -7.21
CA MET A 128 -0.04 -0.60 -8.66
C MET A 128 0.45 -1.98 -9.15
N GLY A 129 0.08 -3.04 -8.44
CA GLY A 129 0.42 -4.44 -8.75
C GLY A 129 1.84 -4.87 -8.35
N ASP A 130 2.76 -3.93 -8.13
CA ASP A 130 4.10 -4.25 -7.64
C ASP A 130 4.07 -4.59 -6.15
N ILE A 131 4.37 -5.86 -5.88
CA ILE A 131 4.49 -6.39 -4.52
C ILE A 131 5.75 -5.81 -3.90
N ASP A 132 5.62 -5.01 -2.84
CA ASP A 132 6.77 -4.59 -2.06
C ASP A 132 7.51 -5.82 -1.52
N PRO A 133 8.76 -6.06 -1.96
CA PRO A 133 9.41 -7.32 -1.68
C PRO A 133 9.85 -7.42 -0.22
N ARG A 134 10.08 -6.29 0.46
CA ARG A 134 10.52 -6.25 1.86
C ARG A 134 9.35 -6.55 2.80
N ALA A 135 8.17 -5.96 2.58
CA ALA A 135 6.96 -6.25 3.34
C ALA A 135 6.51 -7.71 3.12
N THR A 136 6.61 -8.19 1.88
CA THR A 136 6.30 -9.59 1.55
C THR A 136 7.27 -10.56 2.22
N LEU A 137 8.56 -10.25 2.20
CA LEU A 137 9.59 -11.02 2.90
C LEU A 137 9.34 -11.05 4.41
N ALA A 138 8.96 -9.93 5.01
CA ALA A 138 8.64 -9.83 6.43
C ALA A 138 7.42 -10.70 6.79
N ALA A 139 6.33 -10.60 6.03
CA ALA A 139 5.13 -11.42 6.23
C ALA A 139 5.42 -12.93 6.05
N ALA A 140 6.19 -13.31 5.02
CA ALA A 140 6.57 -14.69 4.76
C ALA A 140 7.45 -15.25 5.89
N THR A 141 8.44 -14.47 6.34
CA THR A 141 9.34 -14.85 7.44
C THR A 141 8.59 -14.96 8.76
N PHE A 142 7.62 -14.08 9.02
CA PHE A 142 6.82 -14.14 10.23
C PHE A 142 5.89 -15.36 10.24
N ASN A 143 5.39 -15.76 9.07
CA ASN A 143 4.50 -16.91 8.88
C ASN A 143 5.19 -18.24 8.54
N ASP A 144 6.52 -18.31 8.60
CA ASP A 144 7.31 -19.51 8.25
C ASP A 144 6.98 -20.05 6.83
N ASP A 145 6.57 -19.18 5.90
CA ASP A 145 6.35 -19.51 4.49
C ASP A 145 7.70 -19.59 3.77
N PHE A 146 8.43 -20.69 3.99
CA PHE A 146 9.80 -20.87 3.50
C PHE A 146 9.92 -20.77 1.97
N SER A 147 8.93 -21.30 1.25
CA SER A 147 8.87 -21.17 -0.21
C SER A 147 8.63 -19.72 -0.64
N GLY A 148 7.75 -19.01 0.05
CA GLY A 148 7.51 -17.58 -0.14
C GLY A 148 8.74 -16.73 0.13
N VAL A 149 9.49 -17.02 1.20
CA VAL A 149 10.75 -16.35 1.55
C VAL A 149 11.77 -16.51 0.43
N ILE A 150 12.08 -17.75 0.03
CA ILE A 150 13.07 -18.02 -1.03
C ILE A 150 12.67 -17.34 -2.32
N ARG A 151 11.41 -17.46 -2.73
CA ARG A 151 10.89 -16.84 -3.97
C ARG A 151 11.02 -15.32 -3.93
N THR A 152 10.66 -14.70 -2.80
CA THR A 152 10.70 -13.24 -2.65
C THR A 152 12.14 -12.74 -2.62
N ALA A 153 12.98 -13.31 -1.77
CA ALA A 153 14.40 -12.97 -1.65
C ALA A 153 15.19 -13.23 -2.94
N SER A 154 14.83 -14.28 -3.69
CA SER A 154 15.44 -14.60 -4.98
C SER A 154 14.92 -13.74 -6.13
N SER A 155 13.86 -12.95 -5.93
CA SER A 155 13.28 -12.12 -6.98
C SER A 155 14.30 -11.14 -7.54
N ALA A 156 14.21 -10.86 -8.85
CA ALA A 156 15.08 -9.90 -9.50
C ALA A 156 14.99 -8.52 -8.87
N THR A 157 13.85 -8.17 -8.25
CA THR A 157 13.62 -6.89 -7.59
C THR A 157 14.55 -6.71 -6.39
N LEU A 158 14.64 -7.66 -5.45
CA LEU A 158 15.58 -7.56 -4.32
C LEU A 158 17.05 -7.63 -4.76
N ARG A 159 17.37 -8.33 -5.86
CA ARG A 159 18.74 -8.35 -6.41
C ARG A 159 19.13 -7.09 -7.17
N LYS A 160 18.15 -6.34 -7.71
CA LYS A 160 18.37 -5.08 -8.44
C LYS A 160 18.50 -3.88 -7.51
N ILE A 161 18.09 -4.01 -6.24
CA ILE A 161 18.38 -2.98 -5.25
C ILE A 161 19.88 -3.02 -5.01
N ALA A 162 20.60 -2.00 -5.47
CA ALA A 162 22.03 -1.82 -5.21
C ALA A 162 22.34 -1.46 -3.73
N ASP A 163 21.43 -1.78 -2.80
CA ASP A 163 21.55 -1.55 -1.38
C ASP A 163 22.09 -2.81 -0.68
N PRO A 164 23.32 -2.77 -0.15
CA PRO A 164 23.91 -3.85 0.63
C PRO A 164 23.03 -4.30 1.81
N SER A 165 22.29 -3.38 2.43
CA SER A 165 21.42 -3.66 3.58
C SER A 165 20.22 -4.55 3.20
N ALA A 166 19.53 -4.20 2.12
CA ALA A 166 18.43 -5.01 1.58
C ALA A 166 18.91 -6.39 1.11
N ALA A 167 20.08 -6.47 0.47
CA ALA A 167 20.67 -7.74 0.06
C ALA A 167 21.02 -8.65 1.25
N ALA A 168 21.63 -8.08 2.31
CA ALA A 168 21.93 -8.80 3.54
C ALA A 168 20.66 -9.28 4.26
N GLU A 169 19.60 -8.47 4.27
CA GLU A 169 18.29 -8.86 4.85
C GLU A 169 17.68 -10.06 4.10
N GLY A 170 17.68 -9.99 2.76
CA GLY A 170 17.17 -11.05 1.89
C GLY A 170 17.92 -12.37 2.05
N LEU A 171 19.25 -12.33 1.95
CA LEU A 171 20.10 -13.52 2.09
C LEU A 171 20.01 -14.14 3.48
N SER A 172 20.10 -13.33 4.53
CA SER A 172 20.02 -13.83 5.90
C SER A 172 18.65 -14.46 6.21
N SER A 173 17.57 -13.94 5.63
CA SER A 173 16.22 -14.50 5.79
C SER A 173 16.04 -15.85 5.09
N CYS A 174 16.82 -16.14 4.03
CA CYS A 174 16.77 -17.41 3.30
C CYS A 174 17.48 -18.59 3.98
N LEU A 175 18.38 -18.33 4.94
CA LEU A 175 19.22 -19.39 5.54
C LEU A 175 18.38 -20.53 6.13
N LEU A 176 17.40 -20.20 6.99
CA LEU A 176 16.53 -21.20 7.61
C LEU A 176 15.63 -21.93 6.59
N PRO A 177 14.98 -21.23 5.63
CA PRO A 177 14.30 -21.87 4.49
C PRO A 177 15.16 -22.86 3.69
N TYR A 178 16.41 -22.51 3.39
CA TYR A 178 17.32 -23.41 2.66
C TYR A 178 17.60 -24.67 3.46
N LEU A 179 17.84 -24.54 4.77
CA LEU A 179 18.01 -25.70 5.65
C LEU A 179 16.75 -26.57 5.71
N ALA A 180 15.57 -25.95 5.84
CA ALA A 180 14.29 -26.66 5.89
C ALA A 180 14.01 -27.48 4.62
N GLN A 181 14.39 -26.96 3.45
CA GLN A 181 14.23 -27.60 2.14
C GLN A 181 15.40 -28.51 1.74
N ASP A 182 16.37 -28.75 2.65
CA ASP A 182 17.58 -29.55 2.41
C ASP A 182 18.48 -29.01 1.28
N ARG A 183 18.41 -27.70 1.04
CA ARG A 183 19.19 -26.94 0.06
C ARG A 183 20.48 -26.40 0.69
N ARG A 184 21.28 -27.30 1.25
CA ARG A 184 22.45 -26.94 2.08
C ARG A 184 23.52 -26.18 1.30
N VAL A 185 23.71 -26.50 0.02
CA VAL A 185 24.72 -25.83 -0.82
C VAL A 185 24.38 -24.35 -0.96
N GLU A 186 23.12 -24.02 -1.24
CA GLU A 186 22.65 -22.64 -1.34
C GLU A 186 22.68 -21.92 0.02
N GLY A 187 22.46 -22.64 1.12
CA GLY A 187 22.64 -22.12 2.47
C GLY A 187 24.09 -21.71 2.77
N GLU A 188 25.05 -22.57 2.42
CA GLU A 188 26.49 -22.28 2.59
C GLU A 188 26.98 -21.16 1.68
N ASP A 189 26.51 -21.12 0.43
CA ASP A 189 26.82 -20.03 -0.51
C ASP A 189 26.28 -18.68 0.00
N ALA A 190 25.05 -18.67 0.54
CA ALA A 190 24.47 -17.48 1.16
C ALA A 190 25.27 -17.04 2.40
N LEU A 191 25.74 -17.97 3.25
CA LEU A 191 26.61 -17.65 4.39
C LEU A 191 27.93 -16.99 3.93
N ALA A 192 28.58 -17.58 2.93
CA ALA A 192 29.84 -17.06 2.39
C ALA A 192 29.65 -15.67 1.78
N THR A 193 28.54 -15.45 1.08
CA THR A 193 28.20 -14.15 0.50
C THR A 193 27.94 -13.11 1.61
N LEU A 194 27.24 -13.48 2.68
CA LEU A 194 26.99 -12.57 3.82
C LEU A 194 28.27 -12.07 4.50
N ASP A 195 29.37 -12.83 4.46
CA ASP A 195 30.66 -12.40 5.01
C ASP A 195 31.35 -11.32 4.16
N THR A 196 30.85 -11.06 2.95
CA THR A 196 31.38 -10.01 2.06
C THR A 196 30.66 -8.66 2.18
N PHE A 197 29.49 -8.63 2.84
CA PHE A 197 28.70 -7.42 3.00
C PHE A 197 29.10 -6.62 4.24
N GLU A 198 29.29 -5.32 4.07
CA GLU A 198 29.30 -4.37 5.18
C GLU A 198 27.85 -4.02 5.54
N THR A 199 27.36 -4.53 6.68
CA THR A 199 26.02 -4.26 7.17
C THR A 199 26.00 -3.03 8.07
N PRO A 200 25.01 -2.12 7.94
CA PRO A 200 24.79 -1.03 8.89
C PRO A 200 24.70 -1.52 10.34
N GLY A 201 25.10 -0.71 11.31
CA GLY A 201 25.26 -1.17 12.68
C GLY A 201 23.93 -1.58 13.33
N TRP A 202 22.81 -0.95 12.99
CA TRP A 202 21.46 -1.37 13.41
C TRP A 202 21.08 -2.79 12.92
N GLN A 203 21.64 -3.25 11.80
CA GLN A 203 21.29 -4.53 11.17
C GLN A 203 22.27 -5.66 11.55
N ARG A 204 23.48 -5.30 11.96
CA ARG A 204 24.60 -6.22 12.22
C ARG A 204 24.22 -7.41 13.13
N LEU A 205 23.61 -7.15 14.28
CA LEU A 205 23.21 -8.22 15.22
C LEU A 205 22.06 -9.09 14.70
N ARG A 206 21.17 -8.53 13.86
CA ARG A 206 20.06 -9.26 13.22
C ARG A 206 20.60 -10.30 12.23
N VAL A 207 21.52 -9.89 11.35
CA VAL A 207 22.17 -10.77 10.38
C VAL A 207 22.98 -11.84 11.11
N LEU A 208 23.76 -11.45 12.13
CA LEU A 208 24.50 -12.39 12.97
C LEU A 208 23.60 -13.44 13.62
N GLY A 209 22.47 -13.02 14.23
CA GLY A 209 21.53 -13.94 14.86
C GLY A 209 21.01 -15.01 13.90
N ARG A 210 20.62 -14.63 12.68
CA ARG A 210 20.14 -15.58 11.65
C ARG A 210 21.23 -16.54 11.20
N ARG A 211 22.48 -16.07 11.07
CA ARG A 211 23.64 -16.93 10.76
C ARG A 211 23.89 -17.96 11.86
N LEU A 212 23.84 -17.53 13.12
CA LEU A 212 24.02 -18.41 14.28
C LEU A 212 22.92 -19.48 14.35
N GLU A 213 21.66 -19.10 14.11
CA GLU A 213 20.53 -20.03 14.08
C GLU A 213 20.71 -21.11 13.00
N TYR A 214 21.07 -20.72 11.78
CA TYR A 214 21.34 -21.65 10.71
C TYR A 214 22.49 -22.62 11.07
N MET A 215 23.64 -22.10 11.52
CA MET A 215 24.79 -22.95 11.84
C MET A 215 24.48 -23.92 12.99
N ALA A 216 23.77 -23.47 14.03
CA ALA A 216 23.34 -24.35 15.12
C ALA A 216 22.46 -25.50 14.61
N LEU A 217 21.42 -25.19 13.83
CA LEU A 217 20.48 -26.19 13.31
C LEU A 217 21.09 -27.07 12.22
N ALA A 218 22.09 -26.58 11.48
CA ALA A 218 22.86 -27.37 10.53
C ALA A 218 23.86 -28.33 11.22
N GLY A 219 23.98 -28.27 12.56
CA GLY A 219 24.92 -29.08 13.34
C GLY A 219 26.36 -28.55 13.33
N GLN A 220 26.58 -27.30 12.94
CA GLN A 220 27.89 -26.63 12.85
C GLN A 220 28.15 -25.74 14.08
N TRP A 221 27.89 -26.24 15.28
CA TRP A 221 27.98 -25.44 16.51
C TRP A 221 29.40 -24.96 16.80
N GLU A 222 30.45 -25.71 16.41
CA GLU A 222 31.85 -25.29 16.56
C GLU A 222 32.16 -24.06 15.71
N ARG A 223 31.66 -24.04 14.46
CA ARG A 223 31.78 -22.89 13.55
C ARG A 223 31.02 -21.69 14.09
N ALA A 224 29.81 -21.91 14.61
CA ALA A 224 29.03 -20.84 15.23
C ALA A 224 29.73 -20.24 16.45
N MET A 225 30.32 -21.09 17.31
CA MET A 225 31.14 -20.65 18.45
C MET A 225 32.37 -19.86 17.99
N ALA A 226 33.07 -20.29 16.94
CA ALA A 226 34.18 -19.53 16.38
C ALA A 226 33.73 -18.15 15.90
N VAL A 227 32.59 -18.07 15.18
CA VAL A 227 32.01 -16.79 14.75
C VAL A 227 31.69 -15.91 15.96
N MET A 228 31.07 -16.44 17.01
CA MET A 228 30.79 -15.66 18.24
C MET A 228 32.06 -15.10 18.89
N ARG A 229 33.15 -15.88 18.91
CA ARG A 229 34.45 -15.47 19.50
C ARG A 229 35.16 -14.39 18.70
N HIS A 230 34.96 -14.38 17.38
CA HIS A 230 35.61 -13.44 16.47
C HIS A 230 34.73 -12.24 16.09
N THR A 231 33.47 -12.21 16.55
CA THR A 231 32.56 -11.09 16.32
C THR A 231 32.49 -10.18 17.53
N GLY A 232 32.53 -8.86 17.33
CA GLY A 232 32.36 -7.87 18.40
C GLY A 232 30.94 -7.88 18.99
N LEU A 233 30.71 -8.59 20.09
CA LEU A 233 29.41 -8.68 20.78
C LEU A 233 29.27 -7.70 21.96
N LYS A 234 30.12 -6.68 22.02
CA LYS A 234 30.14 -5.70 23.12
C LYS A 234 29.33 -4.42 22.88
N ASP A 235 28.84 -4.24 21.66
CA ASP A 235 28.08 -3.05 21.28
C ASP A 235 26.76 -3.45 20.62
N GLY A 236 25.68 -3.31 21.39
CA GLY A 236 24.30 -3.45 20.95
C GLY A 236 23.53 -2.14 20.93
N SER A 237 24.20 -0.99 21.10
CA SER A 237 23.54 0.31 21.28
C SER A 237 22.67 0.74 20.09
N GLN A 238 23.06 0.33 18.88
CA GLN A 238 22.30 0.60 17.66
C GLN A 238 21.19 -0.44 17.38
N SER A 239 21.07 -1.49 18.18
CA SER A 239 20.10 -2.57 17.96
C SER A 239 18.84 -2.39 18.82
N THR A 240 17.67 -2.59 18.20
CA THR A 240 16.39 -2.57 18.91
C THR A 240 16.27 -3.71 19.92
N ALA A 241 15.40 -3.57 20.92
CA ALA A 241 15.13 -4.62 21.91
C ALA A 241 14.69 -5.93 21.22
N TRP A 242 13.91 -5.83 20.14
CA TRP A 242 13.56 -6.97 19.28
C TRP A 242 14.81 -7.66 18.71
N THR A 243 15.75 -6.89 18.17
CA THR A 243 16.98 -7.45 17.59
C THR A 243 17.83 -8.12 18.66
N LEU A 244 18.04 -7.48 19.80
CA LEU A 244 18.79 -8.03 20.94
C LEU A 244 18.18 -9.35 21.44
N MET A 245 16.86 -9.41 21.61
CA MET A 245 16.12 -10.60 22.01
C MET A 245 16.34 -11.76 21.02
N ASN A 246 16.16 -11.50 19.72
CA ASN A 246 16.31 -12.52 18.69
C ASN A 246 17.76 -13.01 18.60
N THR A 247 18.75 -12.12 18.68
CA THR A 247 20.17 -12.50 18.68
C THR A 247 20.51 -13.36 19.90
N ALA A 248 20.02 -13.01 21.10
CA ALA A 248 20.24 -13.81 22.30
C ALA A 248 19.57 -15.19 22.22
N ALA A 249 18.38 -15.29 21.65
CA ALA A 249 17.71 -16.57 21.41
C ALA A 249 18.52 -17.47 20.44
N CYS A 250 19.07 -16.89 19.37
CA CYS A 250 19.94 -17.62 18.44
C CYS A 250 21.28 -18.03 19.07
N MET A 251 21.86 -17.20 19.94
CA MET A 251 23.04 -17.57 20.72
C MET A 251 22.73 -18.73 21.68
N ALA A 252 21.59 -18.68 22.38
CA ALA A 252 21.16 -19.74 23.28
C ALA A 252 21.03 -21.08 22.52
N LEU A 253 20.57 -21.06 21.27
CA LEU A 253 20.51 -22.25 20.42
C LEU A 253 21.91 -22.84 20.14
N VAL A 254 22.88 -22.01 19.76
CA VAL A 254 24.29 -22.45 19.56
C VAL A 254 24.86 -23.06 20.83
N LEU A 255 24.68 -22.37 21.96
CA LEU A 255 25.22 -22.79 23.26
C LEU A 255 24.56 -24.08 23.73
N ARG A 256 23.25 -24.26 23.50
CA ARG A 256 22.52 -25.50 23.77
C ARG A 256 23.12 -26.68 23.00
N GLU A 257 23.37 -26.52 21.70
CA GLU A 257 23.98 -27.58 20.90
C GLU A 257 25.40 -27.91 21.36
N ALA A 258 26.20 -26.90 21.74
CA ALA A 258 27.51 -27.12 22.34
C ALA A 258 27.43 -27.87 23.69
N VAL A 259 26.46 -27.52 24.56
CA VAL A 259 26.22 -28.24 25.83
C VAL A 259 25.79 -29.68 25.57
N ARG A 260 24.89 -29.93 24.61
CA ARG A 260 24.45 -31.27 24.18
C ARG A 260 25.63 -32.12 23.67
N ALA A 261 26.61 -31.49 23.02
CA ALA A 261 27.85 -32.13 22.58
C ALA A 261 28.89 -32.35 23.71
N GLY A 262 28.57 -32.00 24.96
CA GLY A 262 29.45 -32.17 26.11
C GLY A 262 30.46 -31.04 26.34
N TYR A 263 30.33 -29.91 25.62
CA TYR A 263 31.26 -28.77 25.70
C TYR A 263 30.87 -27.72 26.79
N GLY A 264 29.91 -28.06 27.65
CA GLY A 264 29.31 -27.09 28.59
C GLY A 264 30.25 -26.51 29.65
N GLN A 265 31.26 -27.27 30.08
CA GLN A 265 32.23 -26.84 31.11
C GLN A 265 33.40 -26.03 30.55
N ASN A 266 33.50 -25.94 29.23
CA ASN A 266 34.57 -25.21 28.57
C ASN A 266 34.29 -23.70 28.63
N ALA A 267 35.36 -22.92 28.56
CA ALA A 267 35.27 -21.47 28.47
C ALA A 267 34.55 -21.04 27.18
N LEU A 268 33.67 -20.06 27.29
CA LEU A 268 32.97 -19.43 26.18
C LEU A 268 33.97 -18.89 25.15
N GLY A 269 35.04 -18.24 25.63
CA GLY A 269 36.08 -17.64 24.79
C GLY A 269 35.65 -16.37 24.06
N ALA A 270 34.45 -15.85 24.35
CA ALA A 270 33.89 -14.63 23.79
C ALA A 270 33.44 -13.71 24.93
N ALA A 271 33.61 -12.40 24.75
CA ALA A 271 33.03 -11.42 25.66
C ALA A 271 31.76 -10.85 25.03
N VAL A 272 30.65 -10.91 25.76
CA VAL A 272 29.33 -10.45 25.34
C VAL A 272 28.89 -9.33 26.26
N GLN A 273 28.44 -8.24 25.69
CA GLN A 273 27.88 -7.12 26.43
C GLN A 273 26.69 -6.56 25.65
N LEU A 274 25.50 -7.10 25.92
CA LEU A 274 24.25 -6.62 25.32
C LEU A 274 23.38 -5.97 26.40
N ARG A 275 23.08 -4.69 26.19
CA ARG A 275 22.31 -3.87 27.13
C ARG A 275 20.92 -3.62 26.58
N SER A 276 19.93 -3.73 27.46
CA SER A 276 18.58 -3.23 27.24
C SER A 276 18.14 -2.52 28.51
N GLU A 277 17.37 -1.44 28.38
CA GLU A 277 16.81 -0.72 29.53
C GLU A 277 15.69 -1.48 30.25
N LEU A 278 15.23 -2.61 29.66
CA LEU A 278 14.07 -3.38 30.09
C LEU A 278 14.40 -4.53 31.05
N GLY A 279 15.68 -4.83 31.28
CA GLY A 279 16.08 -6.04 31.99
C GLY A 279 17.56 -6.07 32.32
N PRO A 280 18.04 -7.17 32.92
CA PRO A 280 19.45 -7.32 33.24
C PRO A 280 20.29 -7.33 31.97
N GLU A 281 21.49 -6.74 32.04
CA GLU A 281 22.48 -6.79 30.98
C GLU A 281 22.94 -8.24 30.75
N LEU A 282 23.04 -8.66 29.49
CA LEU A 282 23.74 -9.89 29.14
C LEU A 282 25.25 -9.59 29.13
N ALA A 283 25.87 -9.75 30.29
CA ALA A 283 27.29 -9.55 30.51
C ALA A 283 27.98 -10.90 30.70
N LEU A 284 28.77 -11.32 29.70
CA LEU A 284 29.58 -12.53 29.74
C LEU A 284 31.03 -12.19 29.43
N THR A 285 31.93 -12.85 30.13
CA THR A 285 33.36 -12.81 29.93
C THR A 285 33.82 -14.05 29.15
N GLY A 286 35.02 -13.98 28.57
CA GLY A 286 35.60 -15.13 27.86
C GLY A 286 35.85 -16.36 28.77
N TRP A 287 35.86 -16.18 30.09
CA TRP A 287 36.11 -17.23 31.07
C TRP A 287 34.83 -17.93 31.56
N ASP A 288 33.66 -17.33 31.33
CA ASP A 288 32.39 -17.95 31.70
C ASP A 288 32.20 -19.27 30.96
N THR A 289 31.57 -20.23 31.63
CA THR A 289 31.32 -21.54 31.02
C THR A 289 30.25 -21.44 29.94
N VAL A 290 30.31 -22.30 28.94
CA VAL A 290 29.29 -22.38 27.88
C VAL A 290 27.90 -22.68 28.45
N ALA A 291 27.81 -23.52 29.49
CA ALA A 291 26.56 -23.79 30.18
C ALA A 291 25.99 -22.54 30.89
N HIS A 292 26.84 -21.78 31.60
CA HIS A 292 26.41 -20.53 32.22
C HIS A 292 25.96 -19.49 31.19
N ALA A 293 26.70 -19.36 30.09
CA ALA A 293 26.35 -18.48 28.97
C ALA A 293 24.99 -18.85 28.35
N TYR A 294 24.69 -20.15 28.24
CA TYR A 294 23.40 -20.64 27.75
C TYR A 294 22.24 -20.18 28.65
N ASP A 295 22.37 -20.35 29.97
CA ASP A 295 21.34 -19.94 30.93
C ASP A 295 21.11 -18.43 30.90
N MET A 296 22.19 -17.64 30.83
CA MET A 296 22.11 -16.18 30.76
C MET A 296 21.48 -15.69 29.46
N ALA A 297 21.89 -16.22 28.30
CA ALA A 297 21.32 -15.83 27.01
C ALA A 297 19.83 -16.20 26.92
N THR A 298 19.46 -17.39 27.42
CA THR A 298 18.06 -17.84 27.49
C THR A 298 17.22 -16.93 28.40
N THR A 299 17.74 -16.59 29.58
CA THR A 299 17.06 -15.71 30.53
C THR A 299 16.87 -14.31 29.95
N PHE A 300 17.90 -13.75 29.31
CA PHE A 300 17.84 -12.45 28.67
C PHE A 300 16.77 -12.40 27.56
N ALA A 301 16.76 -13.40 26.67
CA ALA A 301 15.74 -13.50 25.61
C ALA A 301 14.31 -13.58 26.18
N ARG A 302 14.10 -14.37 27.24
CA ARG A 302 12.80 -14.50 27.91
C ARG A 302 12.31 -13.20 28.55
N VAL A 303 13.20 -12.47 29.22
CA VAL A 303 12.85 -11.18 29.85
C VAL A 303 12.37 -10.19 28.78
N LEU A 304 13.08 -10.06 27.67
CA LEU A 304 12.67 -9.17 26.59
C LEU A 304 11.38 -9.63 25.91
N ALA A 305 11.23 -10.93 25.65
CA ALA A 305 10.01 -11.47 25.04
C ALA A 305 8.77 -11.20 25.91
N ARG A 306 8.92 -11.34 27.24
CA ARG A 306 7.87 -11.01 28.20
C ARG A 306 7.49 -9.53 28.16
N ALA A 307 8.45 -8.61 28.02
CA ALA A 307 8.15 -7.19 27.91
C ALA A 307 7.29 -6.88 26.67
N PHE A 308 7.57 -7.51 25.53
CA PHE A 308 6.71 -7.39 24.34
C PHE A 308 5.32 -7.94 24.58
N ASP A 309 5.21 -9.09 25.22
CA ASP A 309 3.94 -9.73 25.52
C ASP A 309 3.07 -8.93 26.50
N GLU A 310 3.69 -8.30 27.51
CA GLU A 310 3.05 -7.36 28.43
C GLU A 310 2.50 -6.13 27.68
N ARG A 311 3.26 -5.56 26.74
CA ARG A 311 2.76 -4.48 25.86
C ARG A 311 1.64 -4.96 24.93
N ASN A 312 1.75 -6.16 24.39
CA ASN A 312 0.81 -6.68 23.38
C ASN A 312 -0.50 -7.20 23.98
N GLY A 313 -0.53 -7.53 25.26
CA GLY A 313 -1.67 -8.18 25.91
C GLY A 313 -1.83 -9.64 25.50
N GLY A 314 -0.72 -10.39 25.37
CA GLY A 314 -0.73 -11.78 24.91
C GLY A 314 0.54 -12.55 25.27
N ASN A 315 0.80 -13.67 24.58
CA ASN A 315 1.99 -14.51 24.76
C ASN A 315 2.67 -14.88 23.43
N GLY A 316 2.28 -14.23 22.33
CA GLY A 316 2.71 -14.62 20.98
C GLY A 316 4.20 -14.44 20.73
N VAL A 317 4.85 -13.47 21.39
CA VAL A 317 6.30 -13.24 21.23
C VAL A 317 7.09 -14.26 22.05
N SER A 318 6.74 -14.49 23.33
CA SER A 318 7.41 -15.50 24.15
C SER A 318 7.24 -16.92 23.60
N GLU A 319 6.03 -17.31 23.17
CA GLU A 319 5.80 -18.63 22.56
C GLU A 319 6.68 -18.83 21.32
N ARG A 320 6.79 -17.81 20.46
CA ARG A 320 7.66 -17.86 19.28
C ARG A 320 9.13 -17.99 19.67
N ILE A 321 9.59 -17.24 20.67
CA ILE A 321 10.99 -17.28 21.13
C ILE A 321 11.32 -18.62 21.78
N GLU A 322 10.45 -19.17 22.62
CA GLU A 322 10.61 -20.52 23.16
C GLU A 322 10.65 -21.57 22.05
N THR A 323 9.72 -21.51 21.09
CA THR A 323 9.68 -22.44 19.95
C THR A 323 10.98 -22.38 19.13
N ARG A 324 11.56 -21.20 18.95
CA ARG A 324 12.84 -21.04 18.23
C ARG A 324 14.03 -21.55 19.05
N MET A 325 14.12 -21.23 20.34
CA MET A 325 15.18 -21.75 21.21
C MET A 325 15.08 -23.26 21.43
N ALA A 326 13.89 -23.84 21.29
CA ALA A 326 13.63 -25.28 21.35
C ALA A 326 13.76 -25.99 19.98
N ALA A 327 13.88 -25.25 18.87
CA ALA A 327 13.82 -25.80 17.52
C ALA A 327 14.89 -26.86 17.26
N GLU A 328 14.53 -27.83 16.41
CA GLU A 328 15.43 -28.85 15.88
C GLU A 328 15.34 -28.88 14.36
N ALA A 329 16.42 -29.30 13.68
CA ALA A 329 16.46 -29.32 12.21
C ALA A 329 15.30 -30.14 11.61
N SER A 330 14.96 -31.27 12.23
CA SER A 330 13.86 -32.16 11.84
C SER A 330 12.48 -31.48 11.91
N SER A 331 12.30 -30.55 12.85
CA SER A 331 11.03 -29.84 13.06
C SER A 331 10.75 -28.77 11.99
N LEU A 332 11.77 -28.33 11.24
CA LEU A 332 11.63 -27.27 10.25
C LEU A 332 10.75 -27.68 9.06
N ARG A 333 10.87 -28.93 8.59
CA ARG A 333 10.05 -29.41 7.45
C ARG A 333 8.55 -29.32 7.73
N ASN A 334 8.15 -29.57 8.98
CA ASN A 334 6.74 -29.52 9.40
C ASN A 334 6.20 -28.09 9.49
N ARG A 335 7.07 -27.08 9.49
CA ARG A 335 6.71 -25.65 9.54
C ARG A 335 6.63 -25.00 8.16
N SER A 336 7.07 -25.71 7.11
CA SER A 336 7.01 -25.26 5.71
C SER A 336 5.58 -25.31 5.18
N TYR A 337 4.77 -24.31 5.51
CA TYR A 337 3.49 -24.13 4.83
C TYR A 337 3.74 -23.65 3.39
N GLY A 338 2.91 -24.10 2.44
CA GLY A 338 2.96 -23.65 1.04
C GLY A 338 2.81 -22.14 0.90
N THR A 339 3.05 -21.61 -0.30
CA THR A 339 3.17 -20.16 -0.59
C THR A 339 1.95 -19.32 -0.19
N MET A 340 1.81 -18.99 1.09
CA MET A 340 0.77 -18.11 1.65
C MET A 340 0.95 -16.66 1.20
N THR A 341 2.19 -16.28 0.88
CA THR A 341 2.55 -14.97 0.33
C THR A 341 2.62 -14.97 -1.20
N GLY A 342 2.29 -16.09 -1.85
CA GLY A 342 1.93 -16.09 -3.26
C GLY A 342 0.89 -15.02 -3.55
N GLY A 343 1.00 -14.28 -4.66
CA GLY A 343 -0.24 -14.02 -5.40
C GLY A 343 -0.85 -15.39 -5.58
N PHE A 344 -2.07 -15.60 -5.08
CA PHE A 344 -2.70 -16.91 -5.06
C PHE A 344 -2.42 -17.57 -6.39
N GLY A 345 -1.76 -18.73 -6.34
CA GLY A 345 -1.52 -19.52 -7.53
C GLY A 345 -2.87 -19.88 -8.11
N MET A 346 -3.31 -19.06 -9.06
CA MET A 346 -4.10 -19.42 -10.22
C MET A 346 -5.20 -20.45 -9.93
N GLN A 347 -6.40 -19.97 -9.60
CA GLN A 347 -7.58 -20.63 -10.15
C GLN A 347 -7.68 -20.16 -11.61
N ALA A 348 -6.98 -20.87 -12.50
CA ALA A 348 -7.02 -20.62 -13.95
C ALA A 348 -8.47 -20.57 -14.48
N GLU A 349 -9.39 -21.28 -13.82
CA GLU A 349 -10.81 -21.34 -14.17
C GLU A 349 -11.59 -20.06 -13.81
N THR A 350 -11.25 -19.37 -12.71
CA THR A 350 -11.97 -18.15 -12.26
C THR A 350 -11.40 -16.87 -12.89
N ALA A 351 -10.07 -16.82 -13.11
CA ALA A 351 -9.40 -15.74 -13.84
C ALA A 351 -9.75 -15.73 -15.35
N ALA A 352 -10.25 -16.84 -15.90
CA ALA A 352 -10.72 -16.92 -17.28
C ALA A 352 -12.13 -16.33 -17.48
N ASN A 353 -12.99 -16.30 -16.44
CA ASN A 353 -14.36 -15.84 -16.58
C ASN A 353 -14.53 -14.36 -16.18
N ARG A 354 -13.91 -13.47 -16.96
CA ARG A 354 -13.94 -12.01 -16.75
C ARG A 354 -15.37 -11.44 -16.70
N ALA A 355 -16.32 -12.02 -17.42
CA ALA A 355 -17.72 -11.62 -17.39
C ALA A 355 -18.37 -11.86 -16.02
N ALA A 356 -18.08 -12.99 -15.36
CA ALA A 356 -18.56 -13.26 -14.02
C ALA A 356 -17.96 -12.29 -12.99
N LEU A 357 -16.66 -11.96 -13.13
CA LEU A 357 -16.00 -10.97 -12.29
C LEU A 357 -16.62 -9.57 -12.43
N ILE A 358 -17.00 -9.16 -13.64
CA ILE A 358 -17.72 -7.89 -13.87
C ILE A 358 -19.02 -7.88 -13.07
N GLN A 359 -19.85 -8.92 -13.21
CA GLN A 359 -21.15 -9.02 -12.53
C GLN A 359 -20.98 -8.99 -11.01
N GLU A 360 -20.07 -9.79 -10.46
CA GLU A 360 -19.80 -9.81 -9.02
C GLU A 360 -19.32 -8.45 -8.49
N THR A 361 -18.44 -7.77 -9.25
CA THR A 361 -17.93 -6.45 -8.87
C THR A 361 -19.05 -5.40 -8.90
N GLN A 362 -19.94 -5.44 -9.89
CA GLN A 362 -21.11 -4.56 -9.98
C GLN A 362 -22.09 -4.79 -8.83
N GLU A 363 -22.40 -6.05 -8.51
CA GLU A 363 -23.24 -6.42 -7.35
C GLU A 363 -22.67 -5.84 -6.05
N LEU A 364 -21.36 -5.97 -5.85
CA LEU A 364 -20.69 -5.44 -4.65
C LEU A 364 -20.78 -3.92 -4.55
N LEU A 365 -20.63 -3.19 -5.67
CA LEU A 365 -20.79 -1.73 -5.71
C LEU A 365 -22.22 -1.29 -5.42
N VAL A 366 -23.22 -2.10 -5.76
CA VAL A 366 -24.63 -1.84 -5.40
C VAL A 366 -24.85 -2.11 -3.92
N LEU A 367 -24.39 -3.26 -3.41
CA LEU A 367 -24.53 -3.63 -2.01
C LEU A 367 -23.79 -2.66 -1.08
N ALA A 368 -22.59 -2.23 -1.44
CA ALA A 368 -21.80 -1.27 -0.68
C ALA A 368 -22.51 0.10 -0.56
N ARG A 369 -23.24 0.53 -1.61
CA ARG A 369 -24.05 1.76 -1.55
C ARG A 369 -25.29 1.63 -0.67
N GLY A 370 -25.93 0.45 -0.65
CA GLY A 370 -27.14 0.22 0.14
C GLY A 370 -26.88 -0.06 1.62
N TYR A 371 -25.92 -0.94 1.92
CA TYR A 371 -25.65 -1.44 3.27
C TYR A 371 -24.35 -0.88 3.89
N GLY A 372 -23.58 -0.12 3.12
CA GLY A 372 -22.25 0.35 3.52
C GLY A 372 -21.15 -0.66 3.18
N LEU A 373 -19.95 -0.15 2.89
CA LEU A 373 -18.79 -0.95 2.53
C LEU A 373 -18.40 -1.97 3.63
N GLY A 374 -18.59 -1.61 4.90
CA GLY A 374 -18.24 -2.46 6.04
C GLY A 374 -18.90 -3.85 5.99
N ALA A 375 -20.13 -3.94 5.49
CA ALA A 375 -20.88 -5.20 5.39
C ALA A 375 -20.34 -6.15 4.30
N VAL A 376 -19.65 -5.62 3.29
CA VAL A 376 -19.16 -6.39 2.13
C VAL A 376 -17.64 -6.35 1.97
N ARG A 377 -16.91 -5.72 2.90
CA ARG A 377 -15.46 -5.43 2.78
C ARG A 377 -14.64 -6.68 2.44
N GLU A 378 -14.82 -7.77 3.18
CA GLU A 378 -14.10 -9.04 2.93
C GLU A 378 -14.34 -9.61 1.53
N ARG A 379 -15.60 -9.63 1.08
CA ARG A 379 -15.96 -10.11 -0.27
C ARG A 379 -15.42 -9.15 -1.34
N ALA A 380 -15.48 -7.85 -1.09
CA ALA A 380 -14.93 -6.83 -1.96
C ALA A 380 -13.41 -6.94 -2.10
N MET A 381 -12.67 -7.17 -1.01
CA MET A 381 -11.22 -7.36 -1.06
C MET A 381 -10.85 -8.61 -1.86
N ARG A 382 -11.49 -9.75 -1.62
CA ARG A 382 -11.24 -10.98 -2.40
C ARG A 382 -11.56 -10.80 -3.88
N THR A 383 -12.65 -10.11 -4.20
CA THR A 383 -13.02 -9.82 -5.59
C THR A 383 -11.99 -8.93 -6.25
N ALA A 384 -11.54 -7.88 -5.56
CA ALA A 384 -10.48 -6.99 -6.04
C ALA A 384 -9.16 -7.73 -6.31
N GLU A 385 -8.78 -8.69 -5.46
CA GLU A 385 -7.63 -9.58 -5.70
C GLU A 385 -7.81 -10.42 -6.96
N MET A 386 -8.95 -11.10 -7.12
CA MET A 386 -9.24 -11.92 -8.30
C MET A 386 -9.23 -11.10 -9.60
N VAL A 387 -9.79 -9.89 -9.56
CA VAL A 387 -9.78 -8.98 -10.70
C VAL A 387 -8.37 -8.51 -11.03
N SER A 388 -7.58 -8.13 -10.02
CA SER A 388 -6.17 -7.76 -10.19
C SER A 388 -5.38 -8.87 -10.86
N ASP A 389 -5.53 -10.11 -10.39
CA ASP A 389 -4.84 -11.28 -10.97
C ASP A 389 -5.31 -11.56 -12.40
N SER A 390 -6.62 -11.45 -12.65
CA SER A 390 -7.19 -11.62 -14.00
C SER A 390 -6.68 -10.56 -15.00
N LEU A 391 -6.43 -9.32 -14.55
CA LEU A 391 -5.92 -8.24 -15.39
C LEU A 391 -4.41 -8.34 -15.63
N ALA A 392 -3.68 -8.99 -14.70
CA ALA A 392 -2.26 -9.31 -14.87
C ALA A 392 -2.02 -10.49 -15.82
N ALA A 393 -3.00 -11.39 -15.96
CA ALA A 393 -2.99 -12.41 -17.00
C ALA A 393 -3.06 -11.75 -18.39
N GLY A 394 -2.23 -12.22 -19.34
CA GLY A 394 -2.09 -11.63 -20.67
C GLY A 394 -3.42 -11.29 -21.36
N ILE A 395 -3.43 -10.17 -22.08
CA ILE A 395 -4.62 -9.65 -22.79
C ILE A 395 -4.52 -10.08 -24.25
N ASP A 396 -5.54 -10.81 -24.73
CA ASP A 396 -5.77 -11.01 -26.18
C ASP A 396 -6.68 -9.88 -26.70
N GLU A 397 -6.45 -9.45 -27.95
CA GLU A 397 -7.21 -8.38 -28.62
C GLU A 397 -8.71 -8.71 -28.69
N THR A 398 -9.06 -10.00 -28.78
CA THR A 398 -10.45 -10.48 -28.81
C THR A 398 -11.25 -10.20 -27.53
N GLN A 399 -10.58 -9.85 -26.43
CA GLN A 399 -11.18 -9.65 -25.11
C GLN A 399 -11.12 -8.18 -24.65
N LEU A 400 -10.72 -7.27 -25.52
CA LEU A 400 -10.44 -5.87 -25.16
C LEU A 400 -11.64 -5.15 -24.52
N GLU A 401 -12.84 -5.32 -25.05
CA GLU A 401 -14.07 -4.71 -24.51
C GLU A 401 -14.34 -5.20 -23.07
N VAL A 402 -14.30 -6.51 -22.85
CA VAL A 402 -14.53 -7.13 -21.53
C VAL A 402 -13.45 -6.70 -20.53
N VAL A 403 -12.19 -6.59 -20.97
CA VAL A 403 -11.09 -6.13 -20.13
C VAL A 403 -11.26 -4.67 -19.73
N ILE A 404 -11.71 -3.81 -20.65
CA ILE A 404 -11.94 -2.40 -20.36
C ILE A 404 -13.12 -2.22 -19.41
N GLU A 405 -14.22 -2.93 -19.62
CA GLU A 405 -15.34 -2.92 -18.66
C GLU A 405 -14.89 -3.38 -17.27
N LEU A 406 -14.12 -4.48 -17.20
CA LEU A 406 -13.58 -4.98 -15.95
C LEU A 406 -12.67 -3.94 -15.26
N ARG A 407 -11.81 -3.24 -16.00
CA ARG A 407 -10.94 -2.17 -15.47
C ARG A 407 -11.75 -0.98 -14.94
N VAL A 408 -12.82 -0.57 -15.63
CA VAL A 408 -13.70 0.53 -15.20
C VAL A 408 -14.38 0.18 -13.87
N VAL A 409 -14.99 -1.01 -13.79
CA VAL A 409 -15.67 -1.44 -12.55
C VAL A 409 -14.64 -1.69 -11.43
N PHE A 410 -13.45 -2.17 -11.76
CA PHE A 410 -12.36 -2.36 -10.80
C PHE A 410 -11.86 -1.04 -10.20
N ALA A 411 -11.60 -0.02 -11.02
CA ALA A 411 -11.19 1.31 -10.53
C ALA A 411 -12.24 1.89 -9.57
N ARG A 412 -13.53 1.66 -9.84
CA ARG A 412 -14.62 2.07 -8.94
C ARG A 412 -14.67 1.27 -7.65
N LEU A 413 -14.41 -0.03 -7.70
CA LEU A 413 -14.29 -0.87 -6.51
C LEU A 413 -13.11 -0.43 -5.63
N LEU A 414 -11.96 -0.15 -6.25
CA LEU A 414 -10.77 0.37 -5.56
C LEU A 414 -11.06 1.70 -4.89
N LEU A 415 -11.72 2.64 -5.58
CA LEU A 415 -12.14 3.92 -5.01
C LEU A 415 -13.07 3.70 -3.82
N ALA A 416 -14.08 2.82 -3.95
CA ALA A 416 -14.98 2.49 -2.85
C ALA A 416 -14.26 1.85 -1.65
N LEU A 417 -13.18 1.09 -1.88
CA LEU A 417 -12.32 0.50 -0.85
C LEU A 417 -11.34 1.51 -0.23
N GLY A 418 -11.27 2.74 -0.76
CA GLY A 418 -10.32 3.78 -0.34
C GLY A 418 -8.92 3.63 -0.93
N ALA A 419 -8.71 2.70 -1.87
CA ALA A 419 -7.46 2.51 -2.62
C ALA A 419 -7.34 3.55 -3.75
N THR A 420 -7.38 4.83 -3.38
CA THR A 420 -7.49 6.00 -4.26
C THR A 420 -6.32 6.12 -5.24
N GLU A 421 -5.07 5.96 -4.79
CA GLU A 421 -3.89 5.99 -5.68
C GLU A 421 -3.96 4.94 -6.79
N ARG A 422 -4.32 3.70 -6.43
CA ARG A 422 -4.45 2.62 -7.40
C ARG A 422 -5.66 2.82 -8.31
N ALA A 423 -6.79 3.27 -7.76
CA ALA A 423 -7.98 3.58 -8.53
C ALA A 423 -7.70 4.63 -9.61
N GLU A 424 -6.97 5.69 -9.25
CA GLU A 424 -6.52 6.73 -10.18
C GLU A 424 -5.62 6.15 -11.26
N GLY A 425 -4.58 5.40 -10.88
CA GLY A 425 -3.65 4.81 -11.83
C GLY A 425 -4.31 3.84 -12.81
N GLU A 426 -5.24 3.00 -12.36
CA GLU A 426 -6.03 2.12 -13.23
C GLU A 426 -6.97 2.91 -14.15
N ALA A 427 -7.60 3.97 -13.64
CA ALA A 427 -8.46 4.84 -14.44
C ALA A 427 -7.67 5.58 -15.53
N LEU A 428 -6.49 6.10 -15.23
CA LEU A 428 -5.63 6.78 -16.22
C LEU A 428 -5.16 5.83 -17.33
N ARG A 429 -4.67 4.64 -16.97
CA ARG A 429 -4.29 3.60 -17.95
C ARG A 429 -5.47 3.22 -18.85
N THR A 430 -6.67 3.13 -18.26
CA THR A 430 -7.90 2.83 -19.00
C THR A 430 -8.28 3.97 -19.93
N ALA A 431 -8.14 5.23 -19.48
CA ALA A 431 -8.41 6.41 -20.30
C ALA A 431 -7.47 6.49 -21.51
N GLU A 432 -6.15 6.32 -21.30
CA GLU A 432 -5.15 6.33 -22.37
C GLU A 432 -5.42 5.25 -23.41
N LEU A 433 -5.70 4.02 -22.95
CA LEU A 433 -6.06 2.91 -23.84
C LEU A 433 -7.33 3.22 -24.63
N CYS A 434 -8.39 3.70 -23.97
CA CYS A 434 -9.66 4.03 -24.63
C CYS A 434 -9.50 5.15 -25.67
N LEU A 435 -8.72 6.19 -25.38
CA LEU A 435 -8.44 7.25 -26.35
C LEU A 435 -7.71 6.72 -27.59
N SER A 436 -6.77 5.79 -27.42
CA SER A 436 -6.07 5.17 -28.56
C SER A 436 -7.00 4.36 -29.48
N GLN A 437 -8.11 3.85 -28.93
CA GLN A 437 -9.13 3.07 -29.65
C GLN A 437 -10.34 3.93 -30.09
N GLY A 438 -10.37 5.22 -29.76
CA GLY A 438 -11.47 6.13 -30.08
C GLY A 438 -12.70 6.02 -29.16
N TRP A 439 -12.59 5.38 -27.99
CA TRP A 439 -13.68 5.20 -27.02
C TRP A 439 -13.75 6.39 -26.06
N GLN A 440 -14.22 7.53 -26.57
CA GLN A 440 -14.23 8.80 -25.85
C GLN A 440 -15.08 8.79 -24.57
N GLU A 441 -16.19 8.04 -24.55
CA GLU A 441 -17.12 7.98 -23.41
C GLU A 441 -16.46 7.32 -22.21
N ILE A 442 -15.82 6.17 -22.43
CA ILE A 442 -15.14 5.41 -21.37
C ILE A 442 -13.88 6.15 -20.93
N ALA A 443 -13.16 6.80 -21.84
CA ALA A 443 -12.03 7.65 -21.47
C ALA A 443 -12.46 8.82 -20.57
N CYS A 444 -13.56 9.49 -20.92
CA CYS A 444 -14.13 10.58 -20.13
C CYS A 444 -14.55 10.08 -18.73
N ALA A 445 -15.29 8.96 -18.66
CA ALA A 445 -15.69 8.34 -17.38
C ALA A 445 -14.48 7.96 -16.51
N SER A 446 -13.41 7.49 -17.14
CA SER A 446 -12.18 7.12 -16.44
C SER A 446 -11.47 8.35 -15.87
N TYR A 447 -11.35 9.46 -16.63
CA TYR A 447 -10.83 10.71 -16.07
C TYR A 447 -11.68 11.28 -14.94
N VAL A 448 -13.01 11.14 -14.99
CA VAL A 448 -13.89 11.52 -13.87
C VAL A 448 -13.58 10.67 -12.63
N THR A 449 -13.36 9.37 -12.80
CA THR A 449 -12.99 8.47 -11.69
C THR A 449 -11.61 8.84 -11.12
N ALA A 450 -10.63 9.16 -11.97
CA ALA A 450 -9.33 9.67 -11.55
C ALA A 450 -9.43 11.01 -10.80
N GLY A 451 -10.25 11.95 -11.28
CA GLY A 451 -10.53 13.23 -10.62
C GLY A 451 -11.14 13.06 -9.23
N ARG A 452 -12.04 12.09 -9.05
CA ARG A 452 -12.59 11.74 -7.73
C ARG A 452 -11.53 11.17 -6.80
N ALA A 453 -10.72 10.24 -7.28
CA ALA A 453 -9.63 9.67 -6.50
C ALA A 453 -8.64 10.75 -6.04
N ALA A 454 -8.23 11.65 -6.93
CA ALA A 454 -7.40 12.81 -6.59
C ALA A 454 -8.09 13.76 -5.59
N SER A 455 -9.40 13.98 -5.73
CA SER A 455 -10.17 14.83 -4.81
C SER A 455 -10.28 14.23 -3.40
N GLU A 456 -10.46 12.91 -3.28
CA GLU A 456 -10.44 12.19 -1.99
C GLU A 456 -9.06 12.25 -1.32
N ARG A 457 -7.98 12.32 -2.11
CA ARG A 457 -6.61 12.58 -1.62
C ARG A 457 -6.29 14.07 -1.42
N HIS A 458 -7.27 14.95 -1.69
CA HIS A 458 -7.12 16.41 -1.62
C HIS A 458 -6.06 17.02 -2.54
N GLU A 459 -5.81 16.41 -3.69
CA GLU A 459 -4.87 16.90 -4.70
C GLU A 459 -5.58 17.80 -5.71
N ALA A 460 -5.74 19.07 -5.36
CA ALA A 460 -6.46 20.03 -6.18
C ALA A 460 -5.83 20.24 -7.58
N SER A 461 -4.50 20.16 -7.70
CA SER A 461 -3.79 20.28 -8.98
C SER A 461 -4.11 19.12 -9.91
N ALA A 462 -3.99 17.87 -9.43
CA ALA A 462 -4.30 16.67 -10.21
C ALA A 462 -5.79 16.62 -10.58
N ALA A 463 -6.69 16.92 -9.63
CA ALA A 463 -8.12 16.99 -9.90
C ALA A 463 -8.46 18.04 -10.98
N SER A 464 -7.80 19.20 -10.95
CA SER A 464 -7.96 20.26 -11.97
C SER A 464 -7.42 19.84 -13.33
N GLU A 465 -6.28 19.14 -13.38
CA GLU A 465 -5.75 18.60 -14.62
C GLU A 465 -6.73 17.60 -15.26
N TYR A 466 -7.25 16.65 -14.49
CA TYR A 466 -8.21 15.68 -14.99
C TYR A 466 -9.53 16.34 -15.41
N ALA A 467 -9.99 17.37 -14.70
CA ALA A 467 -11.14 18.18 -15.13
C ALA A 467 -10.87 18.90 -16.45
N SER A 468 -9.64 19.38 -16.68
CA SER A 468 -9.22 19.96 -17.96
C SER A 468 -9.22 18.93 -19.10
N ARG A 469 -8.73 17.71 -18.85
CA ARG A 469 -8.77 16.59 -19.81
C ARG A 469 -10.21 16.22 -20.18
N VAL A 470 -11.10 16.10 -19.19
CA VAL A 470 -12.54 15.92 -19.40
C VAL A 470 -13.09 17.06 -20.25
N GLY A 471 -12.76 18.31 -19.90
CA GLY A 471 -13.18 19.49 -20.64
C GLY A 471 -12.76 19.49 -22.11
N ALA A 472 -11.58 18.95 -22.43
CA ALA A 472 -11.12 18.78 -23.81
C ALA A 472 -11.96 17.73 -24.57
N ILE A 473 -12.23 16.57 -23.96
CA ILE A 473 -13.08 15.54 -24.55
C ILE A 473 -14.51 16.07 -24.80
N LEU A 474 -15.06 16.84 -23.86
CA LEU A 474 -16.40 17.43 -24.01
C LEU A 474 -16.48 18.49 -25.12
N CYS A 475 -15.38 19.18 -25.46
CA CYS A 475 -15.34 20.09 -26.61
C CYS A 475 -15.56 19.34 -27.93
N ASP A 476 -14.98 18.15 -28.04
CA ASP A 476 -14.98 17.35 -29.27
C ASP A 476 -16.05 16.25 -29.26
N TRP A 477 -17.00 16.31 -28.33
CA TRP A 477 -17.96 15.23 -28.08
C TRP A 477 -18.76 14.88 -29.33
N GLY A 478 -19.26 15.86 -30.09
CA GLY A 478 -20.15 15.64 -31.24
C GLY A 478 -21.59 15.26 -30.84
N THR A 479 -22.52 15.25 -31.81
CA THR A 479 -23.98 15.11 -31.54
C THR A 479 -24.61 13.79 -32.00
N SER A 480 -23.84 12.92 -32.65
CA SER A 480 -24.32 11.63 -33.12
C SER A 480 -24.61 10.68 -31.95
N ARG A 481 -25.69 9.88 -32.08
CA ARG A 481 -26.09 8.83 -31.12
C ARG A 481 -26.08 9.28 -29.65
N MET A 482 -26.49 10.53 -29.40
CA MET A 482 -26.35 11.17 -28.08
C MET A 482 -26.91 10.30 -26.94
N SER A 483 -28.13 9.78 -27.06
CA SER A 483 -28.76 8.97 -25.99
C SER A 483 -27.98 7.70 -25.64
N GLU A 484 -27.43 6.98 -26.64
CA GLU A 484 -26.61 5.78 -26.44
C GLU A 484 -25.29 6.14 -25.73
N ARG A 485 -24.60 7.17 -26.22
CA ARG A 485 -23.31 7.61 -25.67
C ARG A 485 -23.42 8.12 -24.24
N LEU A 486 -24.48 8.88 -23.93
CA LEU A 486 -24.75 9.33 -22.56
C LEU A 486 -25.06 8.15 -21.62
N THR A 487 -25.62 7.06 -22.15
CA THR A 487 -25.90 5.86 -21.34
C THR A 487 -24.61 5.12 -21.01
N VAL A 488 -23.74 4.88 -22.01
CA VAL A 488 -22.40 4.30 -21.80
C VAL A 488 -21.60 5.13 -20.80
N LEU A 489 -21.60 6.46 -20.94
CA LEU A 489 -20.89 7.37 -20.04
C LEU A 489 -21.37 7.26 -18.59
N VAL A 490 -22.68 7.32 -18.37
CA VAL A 490 -23.27 7.25 -17.02
C VAL A 490 -23.04 5.87 -16.39
N GLU A 491 -23.16 4.79 -17.16
CA GLU A 491 -22.89 3.43 -16.68
C GLU A 491 -21.43 3.26 -16.28
N ALA A 492 -20.50 3.78 -17.08
CA ALA A 492 -19.07 3.73 -16.80
C ALA A 492 -18.70 4.54 -15.54
N ILE A 493 -19.19 5.78 -15.39
CA ILE A 493 -18.99 6.59 -14.17
C ILE A 493 -19.63 5.91 -12.96
N GLY A 494 -20.91 5.56 -13.11
CA GLY A 494 -21.81 4.92 -12.14
C GLY A 494 -21.90 5.55 -10.75
N ASP A 495 -21.40 6.78 -10.60
CA ASP A 495 -21.70 7.72 -9.53
C ASP A 495 -22.63 8.81 -10.03
N HIS A 496 -23.81 8.92 -9.40
CA HIS A 496 -24.89 9.79 -9.87
C HIS A 496 -24.56 11.28 -9.76
N ALA A 497 -23.85 11.69 -8.70
CA ALA A 497 -23.46 13.08 -8.49
C ALA A 497 -22.44 13.54 -9.55
N SER A 498 -21.39 12.75 -9.78
CA SER A 498 -20.37 13.04 -10.81
C SER A 498 -20.96 13.00 -12.21
N SER A 499 -21.87 12.06 -12.47
CA SER A 499 -22.60 11.98 -13.74
C SER A 499 -23.44 13.24 -13.96
N ALA A 500 -24.19 13.70 -12.96
CA ALA A 500 -24.99 14.92 -13.07
C ALA A 500 -24.14 16.15 -13.35
N LEU A 501 -23.01 16.32 -12.65
CA LEU A 501 -22.06 17.43 -12.88
C LEU A 501 -21.52 17.42 -14.32
N LEU A 502 -21.02 16.27 -14.78
CA LEU A 502 -20.46 16.13 -16.12
C LEU A 502 -21.50 16.39 -17.22
N LEU A 503 -22.71 15.84 -17.05
CA LEU A 503 -23.80 16.02 -18.01
C LEU A 503 -24.26 17.48 -18.07
N THR A 504 -24.25 18.20 -16.95
CA THR A 504 -24.51 19.64 -16.92
C THR A 504 -23.45 20.42 -17.69
N ASP A 505 -22.16 20.10 -17.50
CA ASP A 505 -21.07 20.72 -18.26
C ASP A 505 -21.20 20.46 -19.78
N LEU A 506 -21.58 19.24 -20.16
CA LEU A 506 -21.83 18.89 -21.55
C LEU A 506 -23.04 19.66 -22.10
N ALA A 507 -24.15 19.75 -21.35
CA ALA A 507 -25.35 20.47 -21.77
C ALA A 507 -25.09 21.96 -21.98
N GLU A 508 -24.31 22.59 -21.10
CA GLU A 508 -23.89 23.98 -21.28
C GLU A 508 -23.09 24.16 -22.58
N ARG A 509 -22.12 23.27 -22.85
CA ARG A 509 -21.27 23.32 -24.05
C ARG A 509 -22.08 23.12 -25.33
N THR A 510 -22.97 22.13 -25.37
CA THR A 510 -23.80 21.87 -26.55
C THR A 510 -24.85 22.98 -26.77
N SER A 511 -25.20 23.73 -25.72
CA SER A 511 -26.15 24.86 -25.83
C SER A 511 -25.55 26.15 -26.38
N ARG A 512 -24.21 26.32 -26.38
CA ARG A 512 -23.56 27.61 -26.70
C ARG A 512 -23.91 28.15 -28.08
N ASN A 513 -23.99 27.27 -29.08
CA ASN A 513 -24.22 27.67 -30.48
C ASN A 513 -25.62 27.30 -30.96
N VAL A 514 -26.57 27.07 -30.03
CA VAL A 514 -27.94 26.64 -30.40
C VAL A 514 -28.71 27.71 -31.18
N GLU A 515 -28.32 28.99 -31.03
CA GLU A 515 -28.90 30.11 -31.76
C GLU A 515 -28.47 30.11 -33.24
N GLU A 516 -27.23 29.68 -33.50
CA GLU A 516 -26.64 29.57 -34.85
C GLU A 516 -27.07 28.26 -35.54
N ASP A 517 -27.10 27.16 -34.78
CA ASP A 517 -27.53 25.84 -35.24
C ASP A 517 -28.61 25.25 -34.34
N SER A 518 -29.87 25.48 -34.74
CA SER A 518 -31.05 24.97 -34.03
C SER A 518 -31.12 23.44 -33.94
N THR A 519 -30.36 22.70 -34.75
CA THR A 519 -30.32 21.23 -34.68
C THR A 519 -29.69 20.72 -33.38
N LEU A 520 -28.86 21.54 -32.73
CA LEU A 520 -28.23 21.27 -31.43
C LEU A 520 -29.22 21.25 -30.25
N ALA A 521 -30.42 21.80 -30.44
CA ALA A 521 -31.42 21.86 -29.37
C ALA A 521 -31.94 20.46 -28.97
N ALA A 522 -32.09 19.55 -29.93
CA ALA A 522 -32.53 18.18 -29.66
C ALA A 522 -31.52 17.36 -28.82
N PRO A 523 -30.23 17.25 -29.21
CA PRO A 523 -29.23 16.57 -28.40
C PRO A 523 -29.01 17.25 -27.03
N THR A 524 -29.03 18.59 -26.96
CA THR A 524 -28.90 19.30 -25.68
C THR A 524 -30.05 18.97 -24.72
N ARG A 525 -31.29 18.88 -25.20
CA ARG A 525 -32.43 18.42 -24.37
C ARG A 525 -32.27 16.99 -23.87
N GLU A 526 -31.70 16.12 -24.70
CA GLU A 526 -31.42 14.74 -24.29
C GLU A 526 -30.40 14.72 -23.13
N THR A 527 -29.35 15.53 -23.24
CA THR A 527 -28.35 15.72 -22.17
C THR A 527 -28.99 16.26 -20.89
N CYS A 528 -29.80 17.31 -20.97
CA CYS A 528 -30.52 17.85 -19.79
C CYS A 528 -31.44 16.79 -19.16
N ARG A 529 -32.18 16.02 -19.97
CA ARG A 529 -33.07 14.97 -19.45
C ARG A 529 -32.28 13.90 -18.71
N LYS A 530 -31.15 13.45 -19.27
CA LYS A 530 -30.28 12.47 -18.60
C LYS A 530 -29.67 13.06 -17.32
N ALA A 531 -29.20 14.32 -17.34
CA ALA A 531 -28.65 15.01 -16.18
C ALA A 531 -29.67 15.11 -15.03
N ARG A 532 -30.92 15.49 -15.33
CA ARG A 532 -32.04 15.54 -14.37
C ARG A 532 -32.35 14.16 -13.79
N SER A 533 -32.33 13.12 -14.62
CA SER A 533 -32.56 11.73 -14.19
C SER A 533 -31.49 11.26 -13.20
N GLU A 534 -30.22 11.57 -13.46
CA GLU A 534 -29.12 11.27 -12.54
C GLU A 534 -29.21 12.09 -11.25
N LEU A 535 -29.51 13.38 -11.36
CA LEU A 535 -29.65 14.27 -10.20
C LEU A 535 -30.77 13.81 -9.24
N GLY A 536 -31.89 13.31 -9.77
CA GLY A 536 -32.99 12.77 -8.98
C GLY A 536 -32.65 11.49 -8.18
N LYS A 537 -31.51 10.85 -8.47
CA LYS A 537 -30.99 9.68 -7.74
C LYS A 537 -29.99 10.06 -6.64
N VAL A 538 -29.60 11.32 -6.55
CA VAL A 538 -28.64 11.81 -5.55
C VAL A 538 -29.38 12.22 -4.27
N GLY A 539 -28.89 11.81 -3.10
CA GLY A 539 -29.48 12.22 -1.82
C GLY A 539 -29.31 13.72 -1.51
N ARG A 540 -28.23 14.34 -2.01
CA ARG A 540 -27.97 15.79 -1.92
C ARG A 540 -27.45 16.30 -3.25
N ALA A 541 -28.19 17.20 -3.90
CA ALA A 541 -27.79 17.80 -5.16
C ALA A 541 -26.44 18.55 -5.02
N PRO A 542 -25.50 18.39 -5.98
CA PRO A 542 -24.29 19.20 -6.03
C PRO A 542 -24.64 20.68 -6.23
N GLU A 543 -23.85 21.56 -5.63
CA GLU A 543 -24.14 22.99 -5.57
C GLU A 543 -24.22 23.63 -6.96
N GLY A 544 -25.24 24.45 -7.20
CA GLY A 544 -25.43 25.18 -8.46
C GLY A 544 -25.89 24.34 -9.66
N VAL A 545 -25.87 23.01 -9.60
CA VAL A 545 -26.22 22.13 -10.74
C VAL A 545 -27.66 22.35 -11.22
N GLU A 546 -28.62 22.48 -10.30
CA GLU A 546 -30.03 22.71 -10.66
C GLU A 546 -30.23 24.03 -11.41
N ALA A 547 -29.62 25.11 -10.91
CA ALA A 547 -29.73 26.43 -11.52
C ALA A 547 -29.08 26.45 -12.92
N ARG A 548 -27.91 25.82 -13.06
CA ARG A 548 -27.21 25.67 -14.35
C ARG A 548 -28.05 24.91 -15.37
N LEU A 549 -28.66 23.78 -14.97
CA LEU A 549 -29.54 23.01 -15.85
C LEU A 549 -30.79 23.80 -16.27
N SER A 550 -31.44 24.50 -15.34
CA SER A 550 -32.60 25.35 -15.66
C SER A 550 -32.23 26.44 -16.67
N ALA A 551 -31.07 27.08 -16.52
CA ALA A 551 -30.60 28.10 -17.47
C ALA A 551 -30.34 27.54 -18.88
N VAL A 552 -29.82 26.31 -18.99
CA VAL A 552 -29.66 25.64 -20.30
C VAL A 552 -31.02 25.28 -20.90
N GLU A 553 -31.95 24.78 -20.09
CA GLU A 553 -33.31 24.44 -20.52
C GLU A 553 -34.09 25.67 -21.02
N GLU A 554 -33.96 26.80 -20.34
CA GLU A 554 -34.51 28.10 -20.78
C GLU A 554 -33.93 28.54 -22.12
N ARG A 555 -32.61 28.42 -22.30
CA ARG A 555 -31.91 28.79 -23.54
C ARG A 555 -32.39 27.97 -24.74
N ILE A 556 -32.66 26.67 -24.57
CA ILE A 556 -33.06 25.76 -25.67
C ILE A 556 -34.58 25.66 -25.88
N ALA A 557 -35.38 26.24 -24.97
CA ALA A 557 -36.84 26.24 -25.02
C ALA A 557 -37.44 26.80 -26.34
N PRO A 558 -36.89 27.88 -26.94
CA PRO A 558 -37.43 28.45 -28.18
C PRO A 558 -37.37 27.51 -29.39
N TYR A 559 -36.47 26.52 -29.38
CA TYR A 559 -36.11 25.73 -30.56
C TYR A 559 -36.91 24.39 -30.67
N GLY A 560 -38.15 24.36 -30.19
CA GLY A 560 -39.01 23.18 -30.02
C GLY A 560 -39.50 22.48 -31.32
N ARG A 561 -39.90 21.20 -31.19
CA ARG A 561 -40.21 20.23 -32.28
C ARG A 561 -40.92 20.85 -33.50
N GLY A 562 -40.23 20.82 -34.65
CA GLY A 562 -40.87 20.87 -35.97
C GLY A 562 -41.33 22.23 -36.47
N ARG A 563 -40.40 23.15 -36.72
CA ARG A 563 -40.57 24.22 -37.72
C ARG A 563 -39.62 24.06 -38.92
N GLY A 564 -39.39 22.81 -39.33
CA GLY A 564 -38.87 22.48 -40.66
C GLY A 564 -39.97 22.60 -41.74
N GLY A 565 -40.78 23.65 -41.68
CA GLY A 565 -41.85 23.93 -42.62
C GLY A 565 -41.52 25.20 -43.36
N ARG A 566 -40.85 25.06 -44.51
CA ARG A 566 -40.71 26.03 -45.61
C ARG A 566 -40.97 27.48 -45.21
N HIS A 567 -39.92 28.26 -44.98
CA HIS A 567 -39.99 29.69 -45.30
C HIS A 567 -40.22 29.82 -46.81
N ARG A 568 -41.49 29.83 -47.23
CA ARG A 568 -41.87 30.47 -48.48
C ARG A 568 -41.58 31.95 -48.29
N ALA A 569 -40.64 32.46 -49.07
CA ALA A 569 -40.54 33.89 -49.34
C ALA A 569 -41.89 34.35 -49.92
N ALA A 570 -42.60 35.18 -49.16
CA ALA A 570 -43.76 35.97 -49.59
C ALA A 570 -43.83 37.18 -48.65
N GLY A 571 -43.66 38.43 -49.08
CA GLY A 571 -43.37 38.94 -50.41
C GLY A 571 -42.75 40.33 -50.32
N SER A 572 -41.92 40.64 -51.31
CA SER A 572 -41.59 42.01 -51.69
C SER A 572 -41.96 42.15 -53.16
N ALA A 573 -43.13 42.75 -53.39
CA ALA A 573 -43.58 43.36 -54.63
C ALA A 573 -44.91 44.05 -54.29
N ALA A 574 -45.21 45.29 -54.65
CA ALA A 574 -44.49 46.41 -55.24
C ALA A 574 -45.49 47.58 -55.13
N THR A 575 -45.04 48.80 -54.91
CA THR A 575 -45.79 50.00 -55.35
C THR A 575 -44.78 51.08 -55.68
N ASP A 576 -44.36 51.07 -56.94
CA ASP A 576 -43.80 52.20 -57.65
C ASP A 576 -44.89 52.63 -58.62
N ASP A 577 -45.46 53.83 -58.44
CA ASP A 577 -45.84 54.72 -59.54
C ASP A 577 -46.36 56.10 -59.06
N SER A 578 -45.54 57.14 -59.34
CA SER A 578 -45.89 58.44 -59.99
C SER A 578 -46.86 59.43 -59.29
N PRO A 579 -46.76 60.78 -59.48
CA PRO A 579 -46.55 61.42 -60.79
C PRO A 579 -45.78 62.77 -60.87
N ALA A 580 -45.52 63.16 -62.15
CA ALA A 580 -45.17 64.47 -62.72
C ALA A 580 -43.74 65.00 -62.57
#